data_AF-A0A7J6DQH4-F1
#
_entry.id   AF-A0A7J6DQH4-F1
#
_cell.length_a   1.000
_cell.length_b   1.000
_cell.length_c   1.000
_cell.angle_alpha   90.00
_cell.angle_beta   90.00
_cell.angle_gamma   90.00
#
_symmetry.space_group_name_H-M   'P 1'
#
loop_
_entity.id
_entity.type
_entity.pdbx_description
1 polymer ?
#
loop_
_entity_poly.entity_id
_entity_poly.type
_entity_poly.pdbx_seq_one_letter_code
_entity_poly.pdbx_strand_id
1 'polypeptide(L)'
;MAKRRRAIRKPVIRELSVESGTRSEGDVRQSETSEMGDDGKNRVGGKLGKEGEKEGAISQQRVGDLRDREEDKDSCHGALIAGVVNEGEAEESWETPKRAHLLKNKQVPRTQSILYPDGTRQGTSYQSFVHVGGTATKSSSTHDSDDTTIRQRSMENHHLLEAAHTAAFKESESLEGKCSKIEGYDFNQGVDYPRLLSSMVATGFQASNLGDAIQVVNEMLDWRLADETIGEDASEEEKVLDFRSSVRCKVFLGFTSNLVSSGVRDTIRYLVEHHMVDVLVTTAGGIEEDLIKCLAPTYKGDFALPGAYLRSKGLNRIGNLLVPNDNYCKFEDWIIPIFDQMLKEQIDNNLLWTPSKLIARLGKEINDKSSFLYWAYKAIINNIPVFCPGITDGSLGDMLYFHSFRNPGLIVDVVQDIRAMNGEAVHASPRKTGIIVLGGGLPKHHICNANMMRNGADYAVFINTAQEFDGSDSGARPDEAVSWGKIRSAAKTVKVHCDATIAFPLLVAETFAKKSVV
;
A
#
# COMPACT_ATOMS: atom_id res chain seq x y z
N MET A 1 -0.62 51.72 41.80
CA MET A 1 -0.20 50.79 40.72
C MET A 1 0.34 49.52 41.36
N ALA A 2 -0.50 48.49 41.51
CA ALA A 2 -0.18 47.26 42.23
C ALA A 2 0.15 46.14 41.24
N LYS A 3 1.38 45.60 41.29
CA LYS A 3 1.80 44.40 40.55
C LYS A 3 1.34 43.15 41.31
N ARG A 4 0.30 42.48 40.82
CA ARG A 4 -0.07 41.12 41.23
C ARG A 4 0.78 40.09 40.47
N ARG A 5 1.62 39.35 41.19
CA ARG A 5 2.26 38.11 40.71
C ARG A 5 1.25 36.96 40.85
N ARG A 6 1.03 36.20 39.77
CA ARG A 6 0.20 34.99 39.76
C ARG A 6 1.12 33.77 39.80
N ALA A 7 0.88 32.90 40.78
CA ALA A 7 1.65 31.68 41.03
C ALA A 7 1.36 30.59 39.99
N ILE A 8 2.42 29.88 39.61
CA ILE A 8 2.44 28.72 38.71
C ILE A 8 2.15 27.47 39.56
N ARG A 9 1.15 26.67 39.19
CA ARG A 9 0.88 25.33 39.75
C ARG A 9 1.72 24.29 39.00
N LYS A 10 2.51 23.50 39.72
CA LYS A 10 3.16 22.27 39.24
C LYS A 10 2.17 21.09 39.28
N PRO A 11 2.24 20.11 38.35
CA PRO A 11 1.47 18.88 38.46
C PRO A 11 2.14 17.86 39.39
N VAL A 12 1.30 17.14 40.13
CA VAL A 12 1.65 16.06 41.06
C VAL A 12 1.77 14.75 40.29
N ILE A 13 2.93 14.10 40.39
CA ILE A 13 3.19 12.74 39.91
C ILE A 13 2.91 11.79 41.09
N ARG A 14 2.08 10.77 40.89
CA ARG A 14 1.87 9.67 41.83
C ARG A 14 2.85 8.54 41.51
N GLU A 15 3.80 8.30 42.42
CA GLU A 15 4.61 7.08 42.46
C GLU A 15 3.78 5.94 43.06
N LEU A 16 3.87 4.76 42.45
CA LEU A 16 3.37 3.49 43.00
C LEU A 16 4.55 2.74 43.61
N SER A 17 4.49 2.58 44.92
CA SER A 17 5.45 1.85 45.75
C SER A 17 5.30 0.33 45.56
N VAL A 18 6.42 -0.36 45.37
CA VAL A 18 6.54 -1.82 45.45
C VAL A 18 6.94 -2.18 46.88
N GLU A 19 6.07 -2.89 47.60
CA GLU A 19 6.40 -3.44 48.91
C GLU A 19 7.11 -4.80 48.78
N SER A 20 8.26 -4.87 49.42
CA SER A 20 9.05 -6.08 49.69
C SER A 20 8.53 -6.79 50.95
N GLY A 21 8.34 -8.11 50.88
CA GLY A 21 8.04 -8.97 52.02
C GLY A 21 8.86 -10.26 51.98
N THR A 22 9.74 -10.41 52.97
CA THR A 22 10.72 -11.48 53.21
C THR A 22 10.16 -12.70 53.95
N ARG A 23 10.97 -13.80 53.94
CA ARG A 23 11.03 -15.01 54.82
C ARG A 23 10.30 -16.26 54.28
N SER A 24 10.77 -17.50 54.47
CA SER A 24 11.95 -18.07 55.14
C SER A 24 12.05 -19.58 54.81
N GLU A 25 13.29 -20.08 54.77
CA GLU A 25 13.83 -21.39 55.21
C GLU A 25 12.97 -22.66 55.37
N GLY A 26 13.60 -23.76 54.94
CA GLY A 26 13.52 -25.12 55.51
C GLY A 26 12.70 -26.11 54.68
N ASP A 27 13.01 -27.39 54.55
CA ASP A 27 14.15 -28.22 54.93
C ASP A 27 13.85 -29.61 54.32
N VAL A 28 14.89 -30.40 53.99
CA VAL A 28 14.93 -31.88 54.12
C VAL A 28 13.86 -32.75 53.44
N ARG A 29 14.27 -33.59 52.45
CA ARG A 29 14.46 -35.05 52.60
C ARG A 29 14.78 -35.77 51.26
N GLN A 30 15.78 -36.64 51.35
CA GLN A 30 16.10 -37.74 50.46
C GLN A 30 15.11 -38.92 50.59
N SER A 31 15.27 -39.88 49.66
CA SER A 31 15.06 -41.35 49.75
C SER A 31 13.98 -41.83 48.76
N GLU A 32 14.34 -42.43 47.63
CA GLU A 32 14.86 -43.79 47.40
C GLU A 32 13.75 -44.82 47.13
N THR A 33 13.99 -45.63 46.08
CA THR A 33 13.55 -47.03 45.87
C THR A 33 12.05 -47.26 45.61
N SER A 34 11.58 -48.17 44.76
CA SER A 34 12.11 -49.42 44.19
C SER A 34 11.17 -49.93 43.09
N GLU A 35 11.72 -50.66 42.10
CA GLU A 35 11.29 -51.98 41.53
C GLU A 35 9.79 -52.26 41.19
N MET A 36 9.38 -53.06 40.20
CA MET A 36 10.02 -54.03 39.29
C MET A 36 8.97 -54.52 38.26
N GLY A 37 9.45 -55.05 37.12
CA GLY A 37 8.88 -56.18 36.37
C GLY A 37 7.81 -55.86 35.30
N ASP A 38 7.69 -56.59 34.18
CA ASP A 38 8.48 -57.61 33.48
C ASP A 38 7.78 -57.84 32.12
N ASP A 39 8.42 -58.64 31.24
CA ASP A 39 7.90 -59.30 30.02
C ASP A 39 7.71 -58.44 28.75
N GLY A 40 8.23 -58.79 27.57
CA GLY A 40 9.00 -59.96 27.17
C GLY A 40 9.05 -60.11 25.65
N LYS A 41 10.18 -60.70 25.19
CA LYS A 41 10.39 -61.56 24.01
C LYS A 41 10.61 -60.99 22.60
N ASN A 42 11.81 -61.39 22.13
CA ASN A 42 12.14 -62.00 20.81
C ASN A 42 12.26 -61.05 19.59
N ARG A 43 13.24 -61.18 18.68
CA ARG A 43 14.31 -62.16 18.44
C ARG A 43 15.32 -61.54 17.44
N VAL A 44 16.62 -61.74 17.68
CA VAL A 44 17.67 -62.35 16.81
C VAL A 44 17.63 -61.96 15.32
N GLY A 45 18.63 -61.37 14.68
CA GLY A 45 20.10 -61.62 14.62
C GLY A 45 20.49 -61.43 13.13
N GLY A 46 21.70 -61.18 12.65
CA GLY A 46 23.08 -61.15 13.13
C GLY A 46 24.01 -61.22 11.88
N LYS A 47 25.30 -60.95 12.08
CA LYS A 47 26.49 -61.05 11.18
C LYS A 47 26.83 -59.82 10.33
N LEU A 48 27.97 -59.14 10.48
CA LEU A 48 29.43 -59.47 10.53
C LEU A 48 30.12 -59.50 9.16
N GLY A 49 31.22 -58.72 9.08
CA GLY A 49 32.35 -58.84 8.15
C GLY A 49 32.40 -57.72 7.10
N LYS A 50 33.53 -57.12 6.72
CA LYS A 50 34.95 -57.13 7.13
C LYS A 50 35.67 -56.17 6.17
N GLU A 51 36.72 -55.50 6.65
CA GLU A 51 37.98 -55.10 5.95
C GLU A 51 37.95 -54.34 4.60
N GLY A 52 38.79 -53.29 4.52
CA GLY A 52 39.15 -52.67 3.24
C GLY A 52 39.90 -51.34 3.38
N GLU A 53 41.20 -51.40 3.64
CA GLU A 53 42.18 -50.30 3.56
C GLU A 53 42.20 -49.62 2.19
N LYS A 54 42.53 -48.31 2.16
CA LYS A 54 43.64 -47.78 1.34
C LYS A 54 43.99 -46.33 1.68
N GLU A 55 45.25 -46.16 2.06
CA GLU A 55 46.01 -44.91 2.17
C GLU A 55 46.41 -44.34 0.79
N GLY A 56 46.85 -43.07 0.79
CA GLY A 56 47.63 -42.42 -0.28
C GLY A 56 47.43 -40.90 -0.32
N ALA A 57 48.08 -40.13 0.56
CA ALA A 57 49.37 -39.42 0.35
C ALA A 57 49.26 -38.05 -0.36
N ILE A 58 49.36 -36.93 0.39
CA ILE A 58 50.51 -35.99 0.49
C ILE A 58 50.70 -35.05 -0.73
N SER A 59 50.52 -33.73 -0.51
CA SER A 59 51.64 -32.76 -0.59
C SER A 59 51.30 -31.40 0.04
N GLN A 60 52.26 -30.89 0.80
CA GLN A 60 52.33 -29.57 1.40
C GLN A 60 53.02 -28.58 0.43
N GLN A 61 52.65 -27.31 0.47
CA GLN A 61 53.57 -26.15 0.34
C GLN A 61 52.83 -24.90 0.85
N ARG A 62 53.10 -24.40 2.06
CA ARG A 62 54.24 -23.61 2.59
C ARG A 62 53.94 -22.10 2.55
N VAL A 63 53.93 -21.55 3.77
CA VAL A 63 53.80 -20.17 4.20
C VAL A 63 54.95 -19.29 3.66
N GLY A 64 54.63 -18.03 3.35
CA GLY A 64 55.56 -16.92 3.25
C GLY A 64 54.91 -15.70 3.89
N ASP A 65 55.57 -15.17 4.91
CA ASP A 65 55.15 -14.08 5.79
C ASP A 65 56.07 -12.87 5.57
N LEU A 66 55.64 -11.70 6.08
CA LEU A 66 56.41 -10.48 6.44
C LEU A 66 56.24 -9.18 5.60
N ARG A 67 55.44 -8.28 6.20
CA ARG A 67 55.78 -6.96 6.80
C ARG A 67 55.85 -5.64 5.98
N ASP A 68 55.06 -4.70 6.51
CA ASP A 68 55.27 -3.27 6.83
C ASP A 68 55.28 -2.18 5.75
N ARG A 69 54.26 -1.28 5.82
CA ARG A 69 54.31 0.19 6.03
C ARG A 69 52.94 0.82 5.70
N GLU A 70 52.23 1.35 6.70
CA GLU A 70 52.15 2.76 7.14
C GLU A 70 51.30 3.69 6.25
N GLU A 71 50.23 4.18 6.89
CA GLU A 71 49.42 5.40 6.71
C GLU A 71 49.38 6.13 5.36
N ASP A 72 48.18 6.24 4.79
CA ASP A 72 47.67 7.55 4.34
C ASP A 72 46.14 7.62 4.35
N LYS A 73 45.63 8.77 4.81
CA LYS A 73 44.22 9.15 4.90
C LYS A 73 43.72 9.70 3.56
N ASP A 74 42.39 9.75 3.42
CA ASP A 74 41.60 10.49 2.42
C ASP A 74 41.38 9.85 1.04
N SER A 75 40.25 9.14 0.90
CA SER A 75 39.13 9.52 0.02
C SER A 75 38.22 8.32 -0.27
N CYS A 76 36.94 8.42 0.09
CA CYS A 76 35.91 7.49 -0.36
C CYS A 76 35.66 7.69 -1.86
N HIS A 77 36.34 6.89 -2.70
CA HIS A 77 35.98 6.75 -4.11
C HIS A 77 34.91 5.66 -4.25
N GLY A 78 33.68 6.07 -4.52
CA GLY A 78 32.61 5.20 -4.99
C GLY A 78 32.96 4.64 -6.36
N ALA A 79 32.89 3.32 -6.51
CA ALA A 79 33.13 2.63 -7.76
C ALA A 79 32.04 2.96 -8.79
N LEU A 80 32.45 3.63 -9.86
CA LEU A 80 31.73 3.84 -11.11
C LEU A 80 31.84 2.58 -11.97
N ILE A 81 30.72 2.04 -12.45
CA ILE A 81 30.69 1.23 -13.67
C ILE A 81 29.99 2.08 -14.74
N ALA A 82 30.80 2.73 -15.58
CA ALA A 82 30.37 3.25 -16.86
C ALA A 82 30.83 2.25 -17.93
N GLY A 83 29.87 1.67 -18.65
CA GLY A 83 30.16 0.85 -19.82
C GLY A 83 30.85 1.68 -20.88
N VAL A 84 32.04 1.22 -21.28
CA VAL A 84 32.79 1.70 -22.44
C VAL A 84 31.99 1.34 -23.69
N VAL A 85 31.59 2.34 -24.48
CA VAL A 85 31.24 2.16 -25.89
C VAL A 85 32.21 3.03 -26.68
N ASN A 86 33.06 2.37 -27.46
CA ASN A 86 34.03 3.01 -28.35
C ASN A 86 33.31 3.81 -29.44
N GLU A 87 33.76 5.05 -29.63
CA GLU A 87 33.53 5.82 -30.84
C GLU A 87 34.32 5.17 -31.99
N GLY A 88 33.59 4.81 -33.05
CA GLY A 88 34.15 4.42 -34.33
C GLY A 88 33.48 5.26 -35.42
N GLU A 89 34.27 6.11 -36.05
CA GLU A 89 33.92 6.92 -37.22
C GLU A 89 33.44 6.03 -38.38
N ALA A 90 32.31 6.37 -38.99
CA ALA A 90 31.99 6.00 -40.36
C ALA A 90 31.04 7.06 -40.94
N GLU A 91 31.60 7.93 -41.78
CA GLU A 91 30.85 8.69 -42.78
C GLU A 91 30.22 7.70 -43.77
N GLU A 92 28.92 7.80 -44.05
CA GLU A 92 28.43 7.45 -45.39
C GLU A 92 27.06 8.09 -45.72
N SER A 93 27.10 8.79 -46.85
CA SER A 93 26.10 9.34 -47.75
C SER A 93 24.60 9.03 -47.55
N TRP A 94 23.81 10.11 -47.63
CA TRP A 94 22.38 10.12 -47.86
C TRP A 94 22.05 9.93 -49.36
N GLU A 95 21.36 8.85 -49.72
CA GLU A 95 20.58 8.77 -50.97
C GLU A 95 19.16 8.24 -50.71
N THR A 96 18.17 9.09 -51.03
CA THR A 96 16.75 8.74 -51.15
C THR A 96 16.47 7.81 -52.34
N PRO A 97 15.39 7.01 -52.26
CA PRO A 97 14.49 6.95 -53.39
C PRO A 97 12.99 7.12 -53.03
N LYS A 98 12.34 7.83 -53.96
CA LYS A 98 10.92 8.12 -54.08
C LYS A 98 10.06 6.84 -54.20
N ARG A 99 8.92 6.80 -53.50
CA ARG A 99 7.66 6.35 -54.12
C ARG A 99 6.44 6.86 -53.35
N ALA A 100 5.63 7.63 -54.07
CA ALA A 100 4.30 8.08 -53.68
C ALA A 100 3.25 7.01 -53.98
N HIS A 101 2.24 6.87 -53.13
CA HIS A 101 0.84 6.93 -53.54
C HIS A 101 -0.15 6.97 -52.35
N LEU A 102 -0.98 8.03 -52.37
CA LEU A 102 -2.41 8.09 -52.03
C LEU A 102 -2.91 7.49 -50.70
N LEU A 103 -3.36 8.38 -49.80
CA LEU A 103 -4.78 8.44 -49.38
C LEU A 103 -5.07 9.79 -48.69
N LYS A 104 -6.30 10.26 -48.92
CA LYS A 104 -6.76 11.65 -48.83
C LYS A 104 -7.12 12.10 -47.40
N ASN A 105 -6.76 13.35 -47.11
CA ASN A 105 -7.44 14.36 -46.29
C ASN A 105 -8.51 13.92 -45.27
N LYS A 106 -8.19 14.02 -43.98
CA LYS A 106 -9.09 14.59 -42.95
C LYS A 106 -8.26 15.43 -41.98
N GLN A 107 -8.34 16.76 -42.12
CA GLN A 107 -7.86 17.72 -41.14
C GLN A 107 -8.77 17.66 -39.91
N VAL A 108 -8.16 17.46 -38.74
CA VAL A 108 -8.75 17.65 -37.42
C VAL A 108 -8.43 19.08 -36.98
N PRO A 109 -9.40 19.94 -36.58
CA PRO A 109 -9.07 21.28 -36.12
C PRO A 109 -8.50 21.24 -34.70
N ARG A 110 -7.35 21.90 -34.53
CA ARG A 110 -6.76 22.27 -33.24
C ARG A 110 -7.67 23.28 -32.53
N THR A 111 -8.03 23.00 -31.28
CA THR A 111 -8.65 23.97 -30.36
C THR A 111 -7.58 24.95 -29.87
N GLN A 112 -7.68 26.21 -30.30
CA GLN A 112 -7.02 27.35 -29.64
C GLN A 112 -7.97 27.94 -28.61
N SER A 113 -7.46 28.14 -27.40
CA SER A 113 -8.10 28.86 -26.30
C SER A 113 -8.09 30.37 -26.58
N ILE A 114 -9.26 31.01 -26.47
CA ILE A 114 -9.38 32.48 -26.46
C ILE A 114 -10.00 32.89 -25.13
N LEU A 115 -9.24 33.66 -24.35
CA LEU A 115 -9.70 34.42 -23.19
C LEU A 115 -10.42 35.69 -23.69
N TYR A 116 -11.61 35.97 -23.18
CA TYR A 116 -12.27 37.27 -23.33
C TYR A 116 -12.50 37.92 -21.95
N PRO A 117 -12.08 39.18 -21.75
CA PRO A 117 -12.45 39.95 -20.58
C PRO A 117 -13.53 40.97 -20.94
N ASP A 118 -14.74 40.77 -20.44
CA ASP A 118 -15.61 41.81 -19.89
C ASP A 118 -17.06 41.31 -19.73
N GLY A 119 -17.63 41.61 -18.57
CA GLY A 119 -18.97 41.19 -18.21
C GLY A 119 -20.02 42.12 -18.81
N THR A 120 -20.91 41.57 -19.63
CA THR A 120 -22.31 42.01 -19.74
C THR A 120 -23.20 40.83 -20.12
N ARG A 121 -24.30 40.63 -19.37
CA ARG A 121 -25.36 39.66 -19.67
C ARG A 121 -26.31 40.26 -20.69
N GLN A 122 -26.62 39.55 -21.78
CA GLN A 122 -27.92 39.60 -22.45
C GLN A 122 -28.17 38.31 -23.22
N GLY A 123 -29.35 37.72 -23.03
CA GLY A 123 -29.75 36.43 -23.60
C GLY A 123 -30.03 36.53 -25.10
N THR A 124 -29.66 35.48 -25.83
CA THR A 124 -29.92 35.36 -27.27
C THR A 124 -30.84 34.17 -27.54
N SER A 125 -32.07 34.50 -27.89
CA SER A 125 -33.02 33.62 -28.57
C SER A 125 -32.52 33.32 -29.98
N TYR A 126 -32.46 32.06 -30.37
CA TYR A 126 -32.18 31.66 -31.76
C TYR A 126 -33.44 31.86 -32.62
N GLN A 127 -33.43 32.89 -33.47
CA GLN A 127 -34.33 33.01 -34.62
C GLN A 127 -33.64 32.45 -35.86
N SER A 128 -34.32 31.52 -36.52
CA SER A 128 -33.97 30.92 -37.79
C SER A 128 -34.19 31.91 -38.94
N PHE A 129 -33.16 32.15 -39.76
CA PHE A 129 -33.27 32.89 -41.01
C PHE A 129 -33.44 31.92 -42.19
N VAL A 130 -34.51 32.13 -42.96
CA VAL A 130 -34.80 31.45 -44.23
C VAL A 130 -34.57 32.44 -45.39
N HIS A 131 -33.68 32.03 -46.30
CA HIS A 131 -33.55 32.26 -47.75
C HIS A 131 -33.95 33.59 -48.42
N VAL A 132 -33.05 34.12 -49.26
CA VAL A 132 -33.39 34.74 -50.56
C VAL A 132 -32.26 34.50 -51.58
N GLY A 133 -32.60 34.03 -52.78
CA GLY A 133 -31.71 34.07 -53.95
C GLY A 133 -32.02 33.03 -55.01
N GLY A 134 -32.99 33.31 -55.89
CA GLY A 134 -33.32 32.47 -57.04
C GLY A 134 -32.57 32.85 -58.31
N THR A 135 -32.47 31.90 -59.24
CA THR A 135 -32.50 32.15 -60.69
C THR A 135 -33.14 30.94 -61.38
N ALA A 136 -34.15 31.23 -62.20
CA ALA A 136 -34.99 30.28 -62.89
C ALA A 136 -34.36 29.79 -64.20
N THR A 137 -34.51 28.49 -64.48
CA THR A 137 -34.49 27.94 -65.85
C THR A 137 -35.71 27.05 -66.01
N LYS A 138 -36.57 27.40 -66.98
CA LYS A 138 -37.77 26.67 -67.36
C LYS A 138 -37.40 25.33 -68.00
N SER A 139 -37.95 24.23 -67.49
CA SER A 139 -38.21 23.03 -68.28
C SER A 139 -39.59 22.51 -67.94
N SER A 140 -40.44 22.45 -68.95
CA SER A 140 -41.80 21.94 -68.93
C SER A 140 -41.84 20.41 -68.90
N SER A 141 -42.40 19.81 -67.86
CA SER A 141 -43.18 18.55 -67.92
C SER A 141 -43.64 18.13 -66.51
N THR A 142 -44.87 17.62 -66.44
CA THR A 142 -45.50 16.87 -65.32
C THR A 142 -45.79 17.60 -64.00
N HIS A 143 -46.97 18.23 -63.91
CA HIS A 143 -47.62 18.60 -62.64
C HIS A 143 -48.60 17.49 -62.24
N ASP A 144 -48.14 16.57 -61.38
CA ASP A 144 -49.00 15.77 -60.47
C ASP A 144 -48.19 14.90 -59.48
N SER A 145 -46.85 14.91 -59.56
CA SER A 145 -45.97 14.08 -58.71
C SER A 145 -45.29 14.80 -57.53
N ASP A 146 -45.37 16.14 -57.45
CA ASP A 146 -44.64 16.96 -56.47
C ASP A 146 -45.43 17.24 -55.17
N ASP A 147 -46.77 17.33 -55.20
CA ASP A 147 -47.58 17.59 -53.99
C ASP A 147 -47.67 16.33 -53.08
N THR A 148 -47.65 15.14 -53.69
CA THR A 148 -47.60 13.85 -53.00
C THR A 148 -46.29 13.63 -52.25
N THR A 149 -45.16 14.06 -52.83
CA THR A 149 -43.82 13.94 -52.22
C THR A 149 -43.60 14.94 -51.08
N ILE A 150 -44.18 16.14 -51.17
CA ILE A 150 -44.14 17.14 -50.07
C ILE A 150 -44.98 16.67 -48.88
N ARG A 151 -46.17 16.11 -49.12
CA ARG A 151 -47.02 15.54 -48.06
C ARG A 151 -46.41 14.30 -47.42
N GLN A 152 -45.79 13.42 -48.21
CA GLN A 152 -45.02 12.28 -47.68
C GLN A 152 -43.85 12.73 -46.81
N ARG A 153 -43.04 13.71 -47.25
CA ARG A 153 -41.94 14.27 -46.43
C ARG A 153 -42.43 14.95 -45.16
N SER A 154 -43.58 15.61 -45.20
CA SER A 154 -44.19 16.22 -44.02
C SER A 154 -44.67 15.17 -43.00
N MET A 155 -45.31 14.10 -43.47
CA MET A 155 -45.74 12.98 -42.62
C MET A 155 -44.55 12.16 -42.09
N GLU A 156 -43.52 11.92 -42.91
CA GLU A 156 -42.27 11.30 -42.47
C GLU A 156 -41.57 12.16 -41.43
N ASN A 157 -41.50 13.48 -41.62
CA ASN A 157 -40.95 14.39 -40.62
C ASN A 157 -41.78 14.41 -39.34
N HIS A 158 -43.11 14.33 -39.42
CA HIS A 158 -43.97 14.24 -38.25
C HIS A 158 -43.73 12.94 -37.48
N HIS A 159 -43.63 11.81 -38.19
CA HIS A 159 -43.36 10.51 -37.59
C HIS A 159 -41.94 10.44 -37.00
N LEU A 160 -40.95 11.06 -37.64
CA LEU A 160 -39.59 11.20 -37.12
C LEU A 160 -39.54 12.09 -35.87
N LEU A 161 -40.30 13.18 -35.84
CA LEU A 161 -40.43 14.05 -34.67
C LEU A 161 -41.14 13.34 -33.51
N GLU A 162 -42.16 12.55 -33.80
CA GLU A 162 -42.88 11.75 -32.80
C GLU A 162 -42.00 10.63 -32.22
N ALA A 163 -41.19 9.99 -33.06
CA ALA A 163 -40.19 9.02 -32.62
C ALA A 163 -39.09 9.68 -31.76
N ALA A 164 -38.58 10.85 -32.19
CA ALA A 164 -37.61 11.63 -31.41
C ALA A 164 -38.20 12.10 -30.07
N HIS A 165 -39.47 12.53 -30.05
CA HIS A 165 -40.18 12.93 -28.84
C HIS A 165 -40.34 11.74 -27.89
N THR A 166 -40.80 10.59 -28.38
CA THR A 166 -40.95 9.37 -27.57
C THR A 166 -39.61 8.91 -26.98
N ALA A 167 -38.53 8.99 -27.77
CA ALA A 167 -37.20 8.66 -27.30
C ALA A 167 -36.68 9.64 -26.22
N ALA A 168 -36.95 10.94 -26.39
CA ALA A 168 -36.47 11.98 -25.47
C ALA A 168 -37.30 12.08 -24.17
N PHE A 169 -38.60 11.82 -24.24
CA PHE A 169 -39.55 12.01 -23.13
C PHE A 169 -40.11 10.67 -22.61
N LYS A 170 -39.26 9.64 -22.60
CA LYS A 170 -39.60 8.36 -21.99
C LYS A 170 -39.92 8.55 -20.51
N GLU A 171 -41.06 8.03 -20.08
CA GLU A 171 -41.47 8.09 -18.67
C GLU A 171 -40.47 7.30 -17.80
N SER A 172 -40.10 7.89 -16.66
CA SER A 172 -39.15 7.31 -15.72
C SER A 172 -39.89 6.68 -14.54
N GLU A 173 -39.32 5.63 -13.96
CA GLU A 173 -39.80 5.11 -12.69
C GLU A 173 -39.48 6.06 -11.53
N SER A 174 -40.26 5.98 -10.45
CA SER A 174 -39.93 6.72 -9.22
C SER A 174 -38.76 6.08 -8.47
N LEU A 175 -37.83 6.93 -8.04
CA LEU A 175 -36.67 6.61 -7.22
C LEU A 175 -36.88 6.97 -5.73
N GLU A 176 -38.05 7.51 -5.37
CA GLU A 176 -38.35 7.92 -3.99
C GLU A 176 -38.36 6.73 -3.04
N GLY A 177 -37.62 6.85 -1.93
CA GLY A 177 -37.43 5.76 -0.96
C GLY A 177 -36.50 4.62 -1.42
N LYS A 178 -36.06 4.61 -2.69
CA LYS A 178 -35.13 3.60 -3.23
C LYS A 178 -33.68 4.08 -3.27
N CYS A 179 -33.47 5.36 -3.56
CA CYS A 179 -32.13 5.94 -3.72
C CYS A 179 -31.96 7.17 -2.83
N SER A 180 -30.76 7.32 -2.27
CA SER A 180 -30.36 8.56 -1.62
C SER A 180 -30.33 9.71 -2.62
N LYS A 181 -30.87 10.86 -2.22
CA LYS A 181 -30.80 12.09 -3.03
C LYS A 181 -29.38 12.65 -2.99
N ILE A 182 -28.94 13.21 -4.11
CA ILE A 182 -27.65 13.91 -4.17
C ILE A 182 -27.81 15.27 -3.51
N GLU A 183 -27.02 15.51 -2.47
CA GLU A 183 -27.00 16.75 -1.70
C GLU A 183 -25.59 16.99 -1.15
N GLY A 184 -25.03 18.15 -1.46
CA GLY A 184 -23.74 18.57 -0.93
C GLY A 184 -23.87 19.26 0.43
N TYR A 185 -22.74 19.46 1.11
CA TYR A 185 -22.71 20.26 2.34
C TYR A 185 -23.10 21.72 2.07
N ASP A 186 -24.10 22.23 2.81
CA ASP A 186 -24.54 23.62 2.72
C ASP A 186 -23.70 24.52 3.64
N PHE A 187 -22.77 25.28 3.05
CA PHE A 187 -21.93 26.22 3.78
C PHE A 187 -22.68 27.41 4.41
N ASN A 188 -23.96 27.64 4.07
CA ASN A 188 -24.79 28.59 4.82
C ASN A 188 -25.01 28.14 6.28
N GLN A 189 -24.80 26.85 6.58
CA GLN A 189 -24.85 26.28 7.93
C GLN A 189 -23.53 26.47 8.72
N GLY A 190 -22.53 27.14 8.14
CA GLY A 190 -21.21 27.37 8.75
C GLY A 190 -20.18 26.31 8.36
N VAL A 191 -19.03 26.31 9.03
CA VAL A 191 -17.93 25.36 8.78
C VAL A 191 -17.91 24.28 9.85
N ASP A 192 -18.39 23.09 9.50
CA ASP A 192 -18.40 21.89 10.35
C ASP A 192 -17.77 20.73 9.56
N TYR A 193 -16.51 20.40 9.88
CA TYR A 193 -15.75 19.37 9.16
C TYR A 193 -16.35 17.97 9.30
N PRO A 194 -16.74 17.50 10.50
CA PRO A 194 -17.47 16.23 10.63
C PRO A 194 -18.71 16.16 9.74
N ARG A 195 -19.54 17.22 9.70
CA ARG A 195 -20.72 17.23 8.82
C ARG A 195 -20.34 17.24 7.35
N LEU A 196 -19.34 18.04 6.96
CA LEU A 196 -18.82 18.09 5.59
C LEU A 196 -18.30 16.72 5.11
N LEU A 197 -17.59 15.98 5.96
CA LEU A 197 -17.10 14.64 5.62
C LEU A 197 -18.26 13.63 5.59
N SER A 198 -19.21 13.72 6.53
CA SER A 198 -20.38 12.85 6.54
C SER A 198 -21.29 13.03 5.31
N SER A 199 -21.35 14.23 4.72
CA SER A 199 -22.14 14.49 3.51
C SER A 199 -21.51 13.94 2.23
N MET A 200 -20.24 13.50 2.28
CA MET A 200 -19.55 12.98 1.09
C MET A 200 -20.29 11.79 0.46
N VAL A 201 -20.94 10.94 1.26
CA VAL A 201 -21.76 9.81 0.77
C VAL A 201 -22.85 10.27 -0.22
N ALA A 202 -23.44 11.45 0.01
CA ALA A 202 -24.50 12.03 -0.82
C ALA A 202 -23.99 13.05 -1.85
N THR A 203 -22.69 13.28 -1.95
CA THR A 203 -22.11 14.30 -2.85
C THR A 203 -21.93 13.80 -4.30
N GLY A 204 -21.69 12.50 -4.49
CA GLY A 204 -21.50 11.87 -5.81
C GLY A 204 -20.03 11.60 -6.18
N PHE A 205 -19.84 10.74 -7.19
CA PHE A 205 -18.52 10.35 -7.72
C PHE A 205 -17.55 9.83 -6.63
N GLN A 206 -16.28 10.25 -6.64
CA GLN A 206 -15.30 9.79 -5.66
C GLN A 206 -15.52 10.32 -4.24
N ALA A 207 -16.31 11.39 -4.06
CA ALA A 207 -16.73 11.80 -2.73
C ALA A 207 -17.63 10.72 -2.11
N SER A 208 -18.60 10.19 -2.87
CA SER A 208 -19.42 9.07 -2.40
C SER A 208 -18.58 7.85 -2.06
N ASN A 209 -17.61 7.48 -2.93
CA ASN A 209 -16.72 6.35 -2.63
C ASN A 209 -15.88 6.57 -1.36
N LEU A 210 -15.43 7.80 -1.08
CA LEU A 210 -14.73 8.10 0.18
C LEU A 210 -15.67 8.04 1.39
N GLY A 211 -16.90 8.51 1.25
CA GLY A 211 -17.96 8.35 2.26
C GLY A 211 -18.26 6.88 2.56
N ASP A 212 -18.40 6.06 1.51
CA ASP A 212 -18.60 4.61 1.61
C ASP A 212 -17.38 3.92 2.25
N ALA A 213 -16.16 4.35 1.91
CA ALA A 213 -14.94 3.86 2.57
C ALA A 213 -14.92 4.15 4.07
N ILE A 214 -15.33 5.34 4.49
CA ILE A 214 -15.48 5.68 5.92
C ILE A 214 -16.50 4.74 6.58
N GLN A 215 -17.63 4.47 5.95
CA GLN A 215 -18.65 3.56 6.47
C GLN A 215 -18.11 2.12 6.59
N VAL A 216 -17.52 1.58 5.52
CA VAL A 216 -16.96 0.22 5.49
C VAL A 216 -15.87 0.03 6.55
N VAL A 217 -14.97 1.00 6.72
CA VAL A 217 -13.94 0.93 7.78
C VAL A 217 -14.59 1.01 9.16
N ASN A 218 -15.57 1.86 9.39
CA ASN A 218 -16.23 1.94 10.69
C ASN A 218 -16.94 0.63 11.04
N GLU A 219 -17.68 0.04 10.11
CA GLU A 219 -18.30 -1.28 10.29
C GLU A 219 -17.27 -2.37 10.57
N MET A 220 -16.15 -2.39 9.84
CA MET A 220 -15.04 -3.31 10.06
C MET A 220 -14.49 -3.20 11.50
N LEU A 221 -14.37 -1.97 12.01
CA LEU A 221 -13.87 -1.69 13.37
C LEU A 221 -14.93 -1.95 14.46
N ASP A 222 -16.22 -1.81 14.15
CA ASP A 222 -17.32 -2.06 15.09
C ASP A 222 -17.68 -3.53 15.20
N TRP A 223 -17.45 -4.32 14.14
CA TRP A 223 -17.77 -5.74 14.12
C TRP A 223 -17.16 -6.52 15.29
N ARG A 224 -17.98 -7.34 15.92
CA ARG A 224 -17.59 -8.37 16.89
C ARG A 224 -18.12 -9.73 16.45
N LEU A 225 -17.46 -10.79 16.93
CA LEU A 225 -18.02 -12.14 16.77
C LEU A 225 -19.39 -12.28 17.44
N ALA A 226 -19.67 -11.50 18.50
CA ALA A 226 -20.97 -11.48 19.17
C ALA A 226 -22.14 -11.01 18.27
N ASP A 227 -21.85 -10.28 17.18
CA ASP A 227 -22.86 -9.84 16.21
C ASP A 227 -23.30 -10.97 15.27
N GLU A 228 -22.52 -12.06 15.20
CA GLU A 228 -22.80 -13.20 14.34
C GLU A 228 -23.66 -14.24 15.07
N THR A 229 -24.42 -15.03 14.31
CA THR A 229 -25.07 -16.23 14.85
C THR A 229 -24.02 -17.26 15.26
N ILE A 230 -24.28 -18.01 16.34
CA ILE A 230 -23.41 -19.13 16.75
C ILE A 230 -23.60 -20.26 15.72
N GLY A 231 -22.52 -20.66 15.05
CA GLY A 231 -22.54 -21.79 14.12
C GLY A 231 -22.66 -23.14 14.85
N GLU A 232 -23.14 -24.16 14.15
CA GLU A 232 -23.30 -25.51 14.71
C GLU A 232 -21.94 -26.12 15.11
N ASP A 233 -20.88 -25.79 14.38
CA ASP A 233 -19.49 -26.24 14.62
C ASP A 233 -18.68 -25.32 15.56
N ALA A 234 -19.33 -24.33 16.19
CA ALA A 234 -18.66 -23.40 17.08
C ALA A 234 -18.09 -24.12 18.31
N SER A 235 -16.84 -23.79 18.68
CA SER A 235 -16.21 -24.34 19.88
C SER A 235 -16.94 -23.87 21.15
N GLU A 236 -16.73 -24.57 22.28
CA GLU A 236 -17.33 -24.15 23.57
C GLU A 236 -16.90 -22.74 24.00
N GLU A 237 -15.66 -22.35 23.68
CA GLU A 237 -15.16 -20.98 23.93
C GLU A 237 -15.86 -19.96 23.03
N GLU A 238 -16.09 -20.29 21.76
CA GLU A 238 -16.84 -19.44 20.82
C GLU A 238 -18.31 -19.25 21.18
N LYS A 239 -18.86 -20.05 22.10
CA LYS A 239 -20.22 -19.89 22.65
C LYS A 239 -20.27 -18.90 23.82
N VAL A 240 -19.13 -18.56 24.43
CA VAL A 240 -19.06 -17.64 25.57
C VAL A 240 -19.20 -16.18 25.09
N LEU A 241 -20.21 -15.48 25.60
CA LEU A 241 -20.53 -14.10 25.15
C LEU A 241 -19.36 -13.12 25.35
N ASP A 242 -18.64 -13.20 26.47
CA ASP A 242 -17.50 -12.33 26.76
C ASP A 242 -16.37 -12.54 25.75
N PHE A 243 -16.06 -13.80 25.43
CA PHE A 243 -15.09 -14.14 24.38
C PHE A 243 -15.54 -13.57 23.04
N ARG A 244 -16.78 -13.85 22.61
CA ARG A 244 -17.33 -13.35 21.33
C ARG A 244 -17.32 -11.82 21.24
N SER A 245 -17.59 -11.14 22.35
CA SER A 245 -17.59 -9.67 22.43
C SER A 245 -16.17 -9.08 22.40
N SER A 246 -15.17 -9.87 22.80
CA SER A 246 -13.76 -9.50 22.73
C SER A 246 -13.13 -9.74 21.35
N VAL A 247 -13.66 -10.66 20.55
CA VAL A 247 -13.15 -10.99 19.21
C VAL A 247 -13.55 -9.90 18.22
N ARG A 248 -12.54 -9.28 17.59
CA ARG A 248 -12.69 -8.16 16.62
C ARG A 248 -12.13 -8.55 15.27
N CYS A 249 -12.45 -7.77 14.24
CA CYS A 249 -11.91 -7.97 12.90
C CYS A 249 -10.38 -7.88 12.91
N LYS A 250 -9.70 -8.68 12.07
CA LYS A 250 -8.26 -8.62 11.85
C LYS A 250 -7.95 -7.72 10.66
N VAL A 251 -7.24 -6.62 10.89
CA VAL A 251 -7.02 -5.57 9.90
C VAL A 251 -5.63 -5.69 9.28
N PHE A 252 -5.60 -5.90 7.96
CA PHE A 252 -4.40 -5.86 7.14
C PHE A 252 -4.29 -4.48 6.49
N LEU A 253 -3.17 -3.80 6.69
CA LEU A 253 -2.88 -2.51 6.07
C LEU A 253 -1.72 -2.64 5.09
N GLY A 254 -1.99 -2.35 3.82
CA GLY A 254 -0.99 -2.33 2.75
C GLY A 254 -0.72 -0.91 2.28
N PHE A 255 0.54 -0.55 2.07
CA PHE A 255 0.90 0.76 1.50
C PHE A 255 2.19 0.72 0.68
N THR A 256 2.28 1.56 -0.34
CA THR A 256 3.48 1.72 -1.18
C THR A 256 4.52 2.65 -0.53
N SER A 257 5.79 2.52 -0.93
CA SER A 257 6.93 3.29 -0.40
C SER A 257 6.72 4.80 -0.38
N ASN A 258 6.20 5.36 -1.47
CA ASN A 258 5.98 6.81 -1.62
C ASN A 258 5.10 7.42 -0.51
N LEU A 259 4.22 6.62 0.12
CA LEU A 259 3.40 7.09 1.22
C LEU A 259 4.21 7.26 2.51
N VAL A 260 5.25 6.46 2.70
CA VAL A 260 6.23 6.65 3.79
C VAL A 260 7.18 7.80 3.47
N SER A 261 7.54 8.03 2.20
CA SER A 261 8.27 9.23 1.77
C SER A 261 7.47 10.51 2.08
N SER A 262 6.15 10.45 1.96
CA SER A 262 5.22 11.56 2.26
C SER A 262 5.00 11.76 3.77
N GLY A 263 4.09 12.68 4.13
CA GLY A 263 3.61 12.86 5.51
C GLY A 263 2.63 11.78 5.99
N VAL A 264 2.11 10.92 5.09
CA VAL A 264 1.23 9.80 5.46
C VAL A 264 1.93 8.80 6.39
N ARG A 265 3.27 8.78 6.40
CA ARG A 265 4.08 8.08 7.43
C ARG A 265 3.55 8.29 8.83
N ASP A 266 3.24 9.53 9.21
CA ASP A 266 2.82 9.86 10.57
C ASP A 266 1.41 9.33 10.88
N THR A 267 0.55 9.29 9.87
CA THR A 267 -0.77 8.65 9.94
C THR A 267 -0.64 7.15 10.11
N ILE A 268 0.25 6.49 9.36
CA ILE A 268 0.53 5.04 9.51
C ILE A 268 1.09 4.76 10.91
N ARG A 269 2.11 5.53 11.33
CA ARG A 269 2.71 5.44 12.66
C ARG A 269 1.67 5.58 13.77
N TYR A 270 0.70 6.50 13.65
CA TYR A 270 -0.41 6.63 14.60
C TYR A 270 -1.22 5.34 14.72
N LEU A 271 -1.63 4.74 13.59
CA LEU A 271 -2.39 3.49 13.62
C LEU A 271 -1.60 2.33 14.26
N VAL A 272 -0.29 2.27 14.01
CA VAL A 272 0.58 1.22 14.55
C VAL A 272 0.86 1.44 16.04
N GLU A 273 1.17 2.67 16.46
CA GLU A 273 1.37 3.06 17.87
C GLU A 273 0.18 2.70 18.74
N HIS A 274 -1.03 2.89 18.21
CA HIS A 274 -2.28 2.64 18.94
C HIS A 274 -2.91 1.27 18.63
N HIS A 275 -2.15 0.34 18.05
CA HIS A 275 -2.60 -1.05 17.81
C HIS A 275 -3.92 -1.16 17.04
N MET A 276 -4.11 -0.30 16.05
CA MET A 276 -5.35 -0.21 15.26
C MET A 276 -5.35 -1.12 14.03
N VAL A 277 -4.20 -1.72 13.74
CA VAL A 277 -3.98 -2.65 12.64
C VAL A 277 -3.22 -3.86 13.15
N ASP A 278 -3.47 -5.02 12.56
CA ASP A 278 -2.89 -6.30 13.01
C ASP A 278 -1.70 -6.73 12.14
N VAL A 279 -1.69 -6.40 10.85
CA VAL A 279 -0.66 -6.84 9.89
C VAL A 279 -0.33 -5.71 8.92
N LEU A 280 0.96 -5.47 8.68
CA LEU A 280 1.44 -4.50 7.69
C LEU A 280 2.08 -5.20 6.49
N VAL A 281 1.83 -4.67 5.29
CA VAL A 281 2.60 -5.04 4.09
C VAL A 281 3.05 -3.79 3.35
N THR A 282 4.33 -3.70 3.04
CA THR A 282 4.88 -2.60 2.23
C THR A 282 6.01 -3.09 1.32
N THR A 283 6.66 -2.17 0.62
CA THR A 283 7.84 -2.40 -0.24
C THR A 283 9.11 -1.94 0.47
N ALA A 284 10.31 -2.29 -0.01
CA ALA A 284 11.57 -1.94 0.66
C ALA A 284 11.71 -0.44 0.94
N GLY A 285 11.34 0.42 -0.03
CA GLY A 285 11.28 1.87 0.17
C GLY A 285 10.40 2.32 1.35
N GLY A 286 9.32 1.60 1.65
CA GLY A 286 8.45 1.89 2.80
C GLY A 286 9.05 1.49 4.15
N ILE A 287 10.05 0.60 4.14
CA ILE A 287 10.82 0.22 5.32
C ILE A 287 11.97 1.21 5.51
N GLU A 288 12.83 1.35 4.50
CA GLU A 288 14.05 2.15 4.61
C GLU A 288 13.77 3.64 4.81
N GLU A 289 12.75 4.21 4.17
CA GLU A 289 12.45 5.64 4.36
C GLU A 289 11.90 5.95 5.75
N ASP A 290 11.25 4.99 6.43
CA ASP A 290 10.85 5.18 7.83
C ASP A 290 12.05 5.26 8.77
N LEU A 291 13.05 4.40 8.53
CA LEU A 291 14.29 4.36 9.29
C LEU A 291 15.15 5.60 9.00
N ILE A 292 15.35 5.91 7.71
CA ILE A 292 16.12 7.06 7.25
C ILE A 292 15.56 8.37 7.82
N LYS A 293 14.24 8.51 7.91
CA LYS A 293 13.60 9.71 8.49
C LYS A 293 13.87 9.92 9.97
N CYS A 294 14.31 8.88 10.70
CA CYS A 294 14.80 9.04 12.08
C CYS A 294 16.24 9.59 12.11
N LEU A 295 17.01 9.40 11.03
CA LEU A 295 18.40 9.83 10.91
C LEU A 295 18.54 11.21 10.27
N ALA A 296 17.71 11.49 9.25
CA ALA A 296 17.74 12.74 8.50
C ALA A 296 16.40 13.02 7.79
N PRO A 297 16.01 14.30 7.63
CA PRO A 297 14.71 14.66 7.06
C PRO A 297 14.64 14.51 5.53
N THR A 298 13.41 14.38 5.03
CA THR A 298 13.02 14.56 3.62
C THR A 298 12.42 15.95 3.44
N TYR A 299 12.68 16.60 2.31
CA TYR A 299 12.27 17.98 2.05
C TYR A 299 11.22 18.07 0.94
N LYS A 300 10.42 19.13 0.95
CA LYS A 300 9.54 19.48 -0.17
C LYS A 300 10.38 20.05 -1.32
N GLY A 301 10.14 19.56 -2.52
CA GLY A 301 10.64 20.08 -3.79
C GLY A 301 9.51 20.29 -4.78
N ASP A 302 9.77 19.98 -6.06
CA ASP A 302 8.82 20.13 -7.16
C ASP A 302 9.00 18.98 -8.17
N PHE A 303 7.90 18.52 -8.77
CA PHE A 303 7.89 17.44 -9.77
C PHE A 303 8.76 17.77 -11.00
N ALA A 304 8.84 19.04 -11.37
CA ALA A 304 9.51 19.52 -12.58
C ALA A 304 11.03 19.73 -12.41
N LEU A 305 11.60 19.50 -11.21
CA LEU A 305 13.03 19.70 -10.98
C LEU A 305 13.87 18.78 -11.90
N PRO A 306 14.82 19.33 -12.69
CA PRO A 306 15.59 18.56 -13.66
C PRO A 306 16.49 17.50 -13.01
N GLY A 307 16.39 16.25 -13.47
CA GLY A 307 17.12 15.12 -12.90
C GLY A 307 18.65 15.29 -12.95
N ALA A 308 19.20 15.77 -14.08
CA ALA A 308 20.64 15.97 -14.22
C ALA A 308 21.18 17.01 -13.22
N TYR A 309 20.43 18.09 -12.99
CA TYR A 309 20.80 19.11 -12.00
C TYR A 309 20.78 18.53 -10.59
N LEU A 310 19.70 17.83 -10.22
CA LEU A 310 19.59 17.19 -8.90
C LEU A 310 20.70 16.17 -8.66
N ARG A 311 21.03 15.34 -9.65
CA ARG A 311 22.13 14.37 -9.57
C ARG A 311 23.48 15.06 -9.36
N SER A 312 23.75 16.15 -10.07
CA SER A 312 24.99 16.95 -9.88
C SER A 312 25.12 17.56 -8.47
N LYS A 313 24.01 17.63 -7.72
CA LYS A 313 23.94 18.11 -6.34
C LYS A 313 23.78 17.00 -5.30
N GLY A 314 23.77 15.73 -5.71
CA GLY A 314 23.54 14.61 -4.79
C GLY A 314 22.14 14.63 -4.15
N LEU A 315 21.13 15.07 -4.90
CA LEU A 315 19.74 15.10 -4.45
C LEU A 315 18.91 14.07 -5.23
N ASN A 316 18.18 13.21 -4.52
CA ASN A 316 17.24 12.26 -5.11
C ASN A 316 15.83 12.82 -5.05
N ARG A 317 15.04 12.69 -6.12
CA ARG A 317 13.67 13.19 -6.19
C ARG A 317 12.66 12.05 -6.14
N ILE A 318 11.66 12.20 -5.28
CA ILE A 318 10.50 11.30 -5.16
C ILE A 318 9.24 12.16 -5.38
N GLY A 319 8.72 12.17 -6.61
CA GLY A 319 7.63 13.08 -6.97
C GLY A 319 8.04 14.55 -6.78
N ASN A 320 7.39 15.25 -5.84
CA ASN A 320 7.74 16.60 -5.38
C ASN A 320 8.48 16.62 -4.04
N LEU A 321 9.17 15.55 -3.69
CA LEU A 321 10.02 15.45 -2.49
C LEU A 321 11.49 15.32 -2.88
N LEU A 322 12.38 15.73 -1.99
CA LEU A 322 13.83 15.68 -2.14
C LEU A 322 14.47 14.98 -0.94
N VAL A 323 15.32 14.00 -1.24
CA VAL A 323 16.11 13.24 -0.26
C VAL A 323 17.60 13.44 -0.58
N PRO A 324 18.36 14.16 0.26
CA PRO A 324 19.80 14.29 0.10
C PRO A 324 20.52 12.94 0.18
N ASN A 325 21.57 12.74 -0.63
CA ASN A 325 22.40 11.52 -0.60
C ASN A 325 23.00 11.23 0.79
N ASP A 326 23.32 12.29 1.55
CA ASP A 326 23.83 12.18 2.93
C ASP A 326 22.89 11.36 3.84
N ASN A 327 21.59 11.36 3.56
CA ASN A 327 20.63 10.52 4.28
C ASN A 327 20.94 9.02 4.12
N TYR A 328 21.35 8.61 2.91
CA TYR A 328 21.70 7.22 2.62
C TYR A 328 23.09 6.85 3.14
N CYS A 329 24.03 7.80 3.20
CA CYS A 329 25.31 7.59 3.88
C CYS A 329 25.11 7.33 5.38
N LYS A 330 24.28 8.15 6.04
CA LYS A 330 23.90 7.92 7.44
C LYS A 330 23.19 6.58 7.66
N PHE A 331 22.40 6.16 6.68
CA PHE A 331 21.73 4.87 6.73
C PHE A 331 22.72 3.71 6.60
N GLU A 332 23.71 3.79 5.71
CA GLU A 332 24.81 2.83 5.61
C GLU A 332 25.53 2.71 6.96
N ASP A 333 25.98 3.83 7.52
CA ASP A 333 26.70 3.88 8.80
C ASP A 333 25.90 3.23 9.95
N TRP A 334 24.58 3.38 9.93
CA TRP A 334 23.68 2.81 10.93
C TRP A 334 23.40 1.32 10.70
N ILE A 335 23.14 0.88 9.46
CA ILE A 335 22.64 -0.47 9.19
C ILE A 335 23.72 -1.53 9.04
N ILE A 336 24.92 -1.18 8.56
CA ILE A 336 25.99 -2.15 8.32
C ILE A 336 26.40 -2.89 9.62
N PRO A 337 26.62 -2.23 10.77
CA PRO A 337 26.90 -2.94 12.02
C PRO A 337 25.78 -3.88 12.48
N ILE A 338 24.52 -3.56 12.11
CA ILE A 338 23.38 -4.42 12.41
C ILE A 338 23.44 -5.68 11.55
N PHE A 339 23.78 -5.57 10.27
CA PHE A 339 23.96 -6.72 9.38
C PHE A 339 25.12 -7.62 9.82
N ASP A 340 26.23 -7.05 10.30
CA ASP A 340 27.34 -7.82 10.88
C ASP A 340 26.83 -8.68 12.06
N GLN A 341 26.06 -8.07 12.95
CA GLN A 341 25.48 -8.76 14.11
C GLN A 341 24.42 -9.79 13.70
N MET A 342 23.61 -9.51 12.68
CA MET A 342 22.65 -10.46 12.13
C MET A 342 23.33 -11.68 11.50
N LEU A 343 24.43 -11.48 10.76
CA LEU A 343 25.22 -12.57 10.19
C LEU A 343 25.82 -13.44 11.30
N LYS A 344 26.38 -12.80 12.33
CA LYS A 344 26.89 -13.51 13.50
C LYS A 344 25.80 -14.35 14.17
N GLU A 345 24.62 -13.79 14.43
CA GLU A 345 23.49 -14.52 15.01
C GLU A 345 23.00 -15.66 14.12
N GLN A 346 23.04 -15.49 12.80
CA GLN A 346 22.72 -16.55 11.85
C GLN A 346 23.68 -17.73 11.99
N ILE A 347 24.99 -17.46 12.09
CA ILE A 347 26.03 -18.49 12.21
C ILE A 347 25.99 -19.15 13.59
N ASP A 348 26.03 -18.33 14.66
CA ASP A 348 26.17 -18.80 16.03
C ASP A 348 24.92 -19.55 16.52
N ASN A 349 23.73 -19.12 16.10
CA ASN A 349 22.46 -19.66 16.57
C ASN A 349 21.69 -20.47 15.52
N ASN A 350 22.28 -20.68 14.33
CA ASN A 350 21.59 -21.28 13.17
C ASN A 350 20.23 -20.60 12.86
N LEU A 351 20.18 -19.28 13.03
CA LEU A 351 18.97 -18.47 12.85
C LEU A 351 18.79 -18.09 11.38
N LEU A 352 17.67 -18.50 10.77
CA LEU A 352 17.30 -18.02 9.43
C LEU A 352 16.49 -16.73 9.51
N TRP A 353 17.04 -15.66 8.94
CA TRP A 353 16.34 -14.39 8.76
C TRP A 353 15.28 -14.51 7.67
N THR A 354 14.18 -13.80 7.88
CA THR A 354 13.15 -13.55 6.86
C THR A 354 12.96 -12.03 6.77
N PRO A 355 12.35 -11.49 5.70
CA PRO A 355 12.06 -10.05 5.63
C PRO A 355 11.37 -9.52 6.89
N SER A 356 10.32 -10.19 7.39
CA SER A 356 9.63 -9.72 8.61
C SER A 356 10.50 -9.75 9.87
N LYS A 357 11.34 -10.79 10.08
CA LYS A 357 12.28 -10.84 11.21
C LYS A 357 13.35 -9.75 11.11
N LEU A 358 13.88 -9.52 9.90
CA LEU A 358 14.83 -8.44 9.63
C LEU A 358 14.18 -7.09 9.94
N ILE A 359 12.96 -6.84 9.45
CA ILE A 359 12.26 -5.58 9.69
C ILE A 359 11.98 -5.36 11.18
N ALA A 360 11.55 -6.40 11.91
CA ALA A 360 11.37 -6.33 13.36
C ALA A 360 12.68 -6.03 14.09
N ARG A 361 13.79 -6.61 13.64
CA ARG A 361 15.14 -6.28 14.14
C ARG A 361 15.47 -4.81 13.90
N LEU A 362 15.23 -4.28 12.71
CA LEU A 362 15.49 -2.87 12.41
C LEU A 362 14.61 -1.92 13.24
N GLY A 363 13.33 -2.27 13.46
CA GLY A 363 12.43 -1.53 14.35
C GLY A 363 12.90 -1.51 15.81
N LYS A 364 13.51 -2.61 16.28
CA LYS A 364 14.17 -2.66 17.59
C LYS A 364 15.37 -1.73 17.66
N GLU A 365 16.26 -1.79 16.66
CA GLU A 365 17.53 -1.05 16.66
C GLU A 365 17.35 0.45 16.45
N ILE A 366 16.34 0.88 15.68
CA ILE A 366 16.13 2.32 15.45
C ILE A 366 15.68 3.03 16.73
N ASN A 367 14.93 2.32 17.59
CA ASN A 367 14.54 2.76 18.93
C ASN A 367 13.99 4.21 19.01
N ASP A 368 13.26 4.63 17.98
CA ASP A 368 12.75 5.99 17.82
C ASP A 368 11.21 5.99 17.72
N LYS A 369 10.54 6.72 18.60
CA LYS A 369 9.06 6.81 18.66
C LYS A 369 8.43 7.47 17.44
N SER A 370 9.21 8.11 16.58
CA SER A 370 8.74 8.65 15.30
C SER A 370 8.62 7.57 14.21
N SER A 371 9.27 6.42 14.37
CA SER A 371 9.22 5.29 13.43
C SER A 371 7.98 4.44 13.63
N PHE A 372 7.28 4.09 12.55
CA PHE A 372 6.21 3.09 12.65
C PHE A 372 6.76 1.69 12.87
N LEU A 373 7.98 1.40 12.39
CA LEU A 373 8.65 0.11 12.60
C LEU A 373 9.04 -0.12 14.07
N TYR A 374 9.45 0.94 14.76
CA TYR A 374 9.64 0.90 16.21
C TYR A 374 8.35 0.50 16.92
N TRP A 375 7.21 1.12 16.59
CA TRP A 375 5.93 0.78 17.20
C TRP A 375 5.44 -0.61 16.83
N ALA A 376 5.66 -1.05 15.58
CA ALA A 376 5.35 -2.40 15.14
C ALA A 376 6.13 -3.44 15.95
N TYR A 377 7.42 -3.20 16.19
CA TYR A 377 8.26 -4.04 17.06
C TYR A 377 7.86 -3.96 18.54
N LYS A 378 7.48 -2.78 19.06
CA LYS A 378 7.14 -2.59 20.47
C LYS A 378 5.78 -3.09 20.89
N ALA A 379 4.94 -3.46 19.93
CA ALA A 379 3.55 -3.77 20.19
C ALA A 379 3.41 -4.92 21.21
N ILE A 380 2.82 -4.58 22.38
CA ILE A 380 2.73 -5.42 23.58
C ILE A 380 2.01 -6.76 23.31
N ILE A 381 1.07 -6.77 22.36
CA ILE A 381 0.36 -7.97 21.92
C ILE A 381 1.06 -8.48 20.66
N ASN A 382 1.98 -9.45 20.84
CA ASN A 382 2.62 -10.26 19.78
C ASN A 382 3.44 -9.57 18.69
N ASN A 383 3.80 -8.28 18.81
CA ASN A 383 4.35 -7.45 17.72
C ASN A 383 3.37 -7.36 16.52
N ILE A 384 3.37 -6.23 15.80
CA ILE A 384 2.64 -6.14 14.53
C ILE A 384 3.61 -6.59 13.43
N PRO A 385 3.41 -7.75 12.76
CA PRO A 385 4.32 -8.20 11.72
C PRO A 385 4.26 -7.27 10.50
N VAL A 386 5.43 -6.99 9.95
CA VAL A 386 5.60 -6.18 8.74
C VAL A 386 6.22 -7.05 7.66
N PHE A 387 5.46 -7.30 6.60
CA PHE A 387 5.92 -8.11 5.47
C PHE A 387 6.37 -7.22 4.32
N CYS A 388 7.44 -7.62 3.65
CA CYS A 388 7.96 -6.95 2.48
C CYS A 388 8.49 -7.98 1.47
N PRO A 389 7.66 -8.42 0.50
CA PRO A 389 8.02 -9.49 -0.42
C PRO A 389 9.25 -9.16 -1.29
N GLY A 390 9.44 -7.88 -1.62
CA GLY A 390 10.59 -7.36 -2.36
C GLY A 390 11.55 -6.60 -1.44
N ILE A 391 12.06 -7.24 -0.38
CA ILE A 391 12.92 -6.57 0.63
C ILE A 391 14.24 -6.03 0.06
N THR A 392 14.72 -6.58 -1.04
CA THR A 392 15.98 -6.17 -1.69
C THR A 392 15.81 -5.05 -2.72
N ASP A 393 14.60 -4.57 -2.97
CA ASP A 393 14.29 -3.59 -4.04
C ASP A 393 14.34 -2.14 -3.52
N GLY A 394 15.54 -1.70 -3.09
CA GLY A 394 15.75 -0.37 -2.52
C GLY A 394 17.15 -0.20 -1.90
N SER A 395 17.36 0.90 -1.19
CA SER A 395 18.62 1.18 -0.49
C SER A 395 18.96 0.09 0.54
N LEU A 396 17.98 -0.55 1.17
CA LEU A 396 18.22 -1.71 2.04
C LEU A 396 18.89 -2.86 1.26
N GLY A 397 18.46 -3.10 0.01
CA GLY A 397 19.10 -4.04 -0.91
C GLY A 397 20.52 -3.64 -1.29
N ASP A 398 20.76 -2.35 -1.54
CA ASP A 398 22.12 -1.82 -1.80
C ASP A 398 23.05 -2.10 -0.61
N MET A 399 22.57 -1.89 0.62
CA MET A 399 23.36 -2.15 1.84
C MET A 399 23.63 -3.64 2.03
N LEU A 400 22.64 -4.51 1.75
CA LEU A 400 22.85 -5.96 1.73
C LEU A 400 23.89 -6.38 0.69
N TYR A 401 23.83 -5.78 -0.50
CA TYR A 401 24.79 -6.01 -1.58
C TYR A 401 26.21 -5.65 -1.13
N PHE A 402 26.44 -4.42 -0.64
CA PHE A 402 27.77 -3.99 -0.19
C PHE A 402 28.28 -4.80 1.01
N HIS A 403 27.40 -5.09 1.98
CA HIS A 403 27.74 -5.96 3.12
C HIS A 403 28.18 -7.35 2.65
N SER A 404 27.53 -7.94 1.64
CA SER A 404 27.85 -9.30 1.18
C SER A 404 29.27 -9.48 0.63
N PHE A 405 29.90 -8.42 0.11
CA PHE A 405 31.31 -8.47 -0.33
C PHE A 405 32.30 -8.36 0.83
N ARG A 406 31.91 -7.66 1.91
CA ARG A 406 32.75 -7.50 3.11
C ARG A 406 32.61 -8.71 4.02
N ASN A 407 31.38 -9.13 4.29
CA ASN A 407 30.99 -10.20 5.20
C ASN A 407 29.97 -11.12 4.51
N PRO A 408 30.42 -12.09 3.70
CA PRO A 408 29.53 -12.95 2.92
C PRO A 408 28.73 -13.91 3.81
N GLY A 409 27.52 -14.25 3.34
CA GLY A 409 26.74 -15.37 3.89
C GLY A 409 25.44 -15.03 4.58
N LEU A 410 25.06 -13.74 4.72
CA LEU A 410 23.75 -13.37 5.29
C LEU A 410 22.62 -13.84 4.36
N ILE A 411 21.68 -14.61 4.88
CA ILE A 411 20.56 -15.20 4.12
C ILE A 411 19.25 -14.63 4.64
N VAL A 412 18.41 -14.14 3.71
CA VAL A 412 17.06 -13.66 3.99
C VAL A 412 16.06 -14.52 3.21
N ASP A 413 15.38 -15.44 3.91
CA ASP A 413 14.46 -16.40 3.32
C ASP A 413 13.05 -15.83 3.16
N VAL A 414 12.59 -15.74 1.91
CA VAL A 414 11.23 -15.29 1.56
C VAL A 414 10.18 -16.40 1.70
N VAL A 415 10.59 -17.67 1.71
CA VAL A 415 9.66 -18.81 1.78
C VAL A 415 9.05 -18.97 3.17
N GLN A 416 9.86 -18.85 4.23
CA GLN A 416 9.32 -18.77 5.59
C GLN A 416 8.41 -17.56 5.77
N ASP A 417 8.72 -16.44 5.12
CA ASP A 417 7.94 -15.20 5.25
C ASP A 417 6.55 -15.29 4.61
N ILE A 418 6.44 -15.87 3.41
CA ILE A 418 5.12 -16.11 2.79
C ILE A 418 4.29 -17.11 3.61
N ARG A 419 4.91 -18.10 4.25
CA ARG A 419 4.21 -19.01 5.19
C ARG A 419 3.66 -18.24 6.38
N ALA A 420 4.45 -17.34 6.97
CA ALA A 420 4.01 -16.48 8.06
C ALA A 420 2.86 -15.55 7.62
N MET A 421 3.02 -14.84 6.50
CA MET A 421 1.97 -13.96 5.95
C MET A 421 0.66 -14.69 5.67
N ASN A 422 0.71 -15.85 5.00
CA ASN A 422 -0.48 -16.64 4.75
C ASN A 422 -1.08 -17.17 6.06
N GLY A 423 -0.24 -17.55 7.02
CA GLY A 423 -0.64 -17.96 8.37
C GLY A 423 -1.47 -16.89 9.09
N GLU A 424 -1.12 -15.60 8.93
CA GLU A 424 -1.88 -14.50 9.53
C GLU A 424 -3.36 -14.48 9.09
N ALA A 425 -3.64 -14.88 7.84
CA ALA A 425 -4.99 -14.95 7.28
C ALA A 425 -5.66 -16.29 7.55
N VAL A 426 -4.97 -17.42 7.32
CA VAL A 426 -5.52 -18.78 7.51
C VAL A 426 -5.94 -19.00 8.96
N HIS A 427 -5.15 -18.53 9.92
CA HIS A 427 -5.43 -18.67 11.35
C HIS A 427 -6.25 -17.51 11.92
N ALA A 428 -6.87 -16.68 11.07
CA ALA A 428 -7.71 -15.58 11.55
C ALA A 428 -9.02 -16.06 12.19
N SER A 429 -9.53 -17.24 11.82
CA SER A 429 -10.79 -17.78 12.37
C SER A 429 -10.74 -17.87 13.91
N PRO A 430 -11.78 -17.43 14.64
CA PRO A 430 -13.11 -17.02 14.16
C PRO A 430 -13.25 -15.53 13.78
N ARG A 431 -12.16 -14.77 13.68
CA ARG A 431 -12.18 -13.36 13.26
C ARG A 431 -12.55 -13.24 11.77
N LYS A 432 -13.30 -12.17 11.45
CA LYS A 432 -13.30 -11.60 10.09
C LYS A 432 -11.95 -10.97 9.78
N THR A 433 -11.65 -10.82 8.49
CA THR A 433 -10.50 -10.07 8.00
C THR A 433 -10.94 -8.87 7.18
N GLY A 434 -10.29 -7.73 7.41
CA GLY A 434 -10.50 -6.52 6.65
C GLY A 434 -9.20 -6.04 6.04
N ILE A 435 -9.24 -5.61 4.78
CA ILE A 435 -8.06 -5.14 4.05
C ILE A 435 -8.22 -3.66 3.72
N ILE A 436 -7.23 -2.85 4.10
CA ILE A 436 -7.09 -1.45 3.68
C ILE A 436 -5.81 -1.35 2.87
N VAL A 437 -5.92 -0.98 1.60
CA VAL A 437 -4.78 -0.92 0.68
C VAL A 437 -4.64 0.48 0.10
N LEU A 438 -3.51 1.11 0.37
CA LEU A 438 -3.13 2.43 -0.12
C LEU A 438 -2.10 2.28 -1.24
N GLY A 439 -2.53 2.46 -2.49
CA GLY A 439 -1.73 2.17 -3.68
C GLY A 439 -2.02 0.79 -4.29
N GLY A 440 -1.01 0.21 -4.93
CA GLY A 440 -1.10 -1.05 -5.69
C GLY A 440 0.12 -1.94 -5.47
N GLY A 441 0.54 -2.66 -6.52
CA GLY A 441 1.78 -3.44 -6.52
C GLY A 441 1.82 -4.59 -5.50
N LEU A 442 3.03 -4.90 -5.02
CA LEU A 442 3.26 -6.02 -4.10
C LEU A 442 2.38 -5.96 -2.83
N PRO A 443 2.23 -4.81 -2.13
CA PRO A 443 1.38 -4.74 -0.94
C PRO A 443 -0.07 -5.15 -1.21
N LYS A 444 -0.66 -4.64 -2.30
CA LYS A 444 -2.02 -5.02 -2.72
C LYS A 444 -2.11 -6.52 -2.97
N HIS A 445 -1.28 -7.02 -3.89
CA HIS A 445 -1.40 -8.40 -4.33
C HIS A 445 -1.11 -9.38 -3.19
N HIS A 446 -0.11 -9.12 -2.35
CA HIS A 446 0.31 -10.02 -1.28
C HIS A 446 -0.75 -10.14 -0.17
N ILE A 447 -1.39 -9.03 0.23
CA ILE A 447 -2.52 -9.05 1.19
C ILE A 447 -3.71 -9.81 0.63
N CYS A 448 -4.10 -9.51 -0.61
CA CYS A 448 -5.22 -10.18 -1.26
C CYS A 448 -4.95 -11.69 -1.42
N ASN A 449 -3.74 -12.07 -1.81
CA ASN A 449 -3.34 -13.47 -2.01
C ASN A 449 -3.31 -14.26 -0.69
N ALA A 450 -2.88 -13.65 0.42
CA ALA A 450 -2.97 -14.28 1.73
C ALA A 450 -4.43 -14.54 2.14
N ASN A 451 -5.32 -13.56 1.90
CA ASN A 451 -6.74 -13.69 2.21
C ASN A 451 -7.48 -14.70 1.31
N MET A 452 -6.97 -14.97 0.10
CA MET A 452 -7.46 -16.08 -0.73
C MET A 452 -7.38 -17.43 0.00
N MET A 453 -6.36 -17.63 0.83
CA MET A 453 -6.16 -18.88 1.59
C MET A 453 -7.23 -19.15 2.65
N ARG A 454 -8.02 -18.12 3.02
CA ARG A 454 -9.20 -18.23 3.89
C ARG A 454 -10.52 -18.01 3.14
N ASN A 455 -10.50 -18.18 1.82
CA ASN A 455 -11.62 -17.94 0.91
C ASN A 455 -12.12 -16.48 0.89
N GLY A 456 -11.18 -15.55 1.05
CA GLY A 456 -11.37 -14.11 0.80
C GLY A 456 -11.54 -13.27 2.06
N ALA A 457 -11.22 -11.97 1.91
CA ALA A 457 -11.47 -10.95 2.94
C ALA A 457 -12.97 -10.61 3.05
N ASP A 458 -13.38 -10.17 4.25
CA ASP A 458 -14.77 -9.83 4.58
C ASP A 458 -15.09 -8.34 4.34
N TYR A 459 -14.06 -7.48 4.43
CA TYR A 459 -14.13 -6.05 4.13
C TYR A 459 -12.93 -5.65 3.26
N ALA A 460 -13.13 -4.77 2.28
CA ALA A 460 -12.03 -4.27 1.44
C ALA A 460 -12.18 -2.80 1.07
N VAL A 461 -11.15 -2.01 1.39
CA VAL A 461 -11.05 -0.60 0.99
C VAL A 461 -9.75 -0.37 0.24
N PHE A 462 -9.85 0.02 -1.02
CA PHE A 462 -8.71 0.39 -1.85
C PHE A 462 -8.70 1.92 -2.07
N ILE A 463 -7.56 2.56 -1.83
CA ILE A 463 -7.33 3.98 -2.17
C ILE A 463 -6.11 4.03 -3.08
N ASN A 464 -6.33 4.20 -4.39
CA ASN A 464 -5.23 4.27 -5.35
C ASN A 464 -5.62 5.04 -6.62
N THR A 465 -4.62 5.37 -7.44
CA THR A 465 -4.79 6.15 -8.67
C THR A 465 -4.77 5.31 -9.94
N ALA A 466 -4.55 4.00 -9.82
CA ALA A 466 -4.40 3.08 -10.94
C ALA A 466 -5.74 2.76 -11.61
N GLN A 467 -5.69 2.51 -12.93
CA GLN A 467 -6.85 2.38 -13.80
C GLN A 467 -6.92 0.99 -14.42
N GLU A 468 -8.12 0.49 -14.69
CA GLU A 468 -8.32 -0.92 -15.11
C GLU A 468 -7.91 -1.21 -16.57
N PHE A 469 -7.83 -0.20 -17.43
CA PHE A 469 -7.73 -0.39 -18.89
C PHE A 469 -6.44 -1.08 -19.35
N ASP A 470 -5.38 -1.06 -18.54
CA ASP A 470 -4.09 -1.66 -18.85
C ASP A 470 -3.96 -3.12 -18.38
N GLY A 471 -4.98 -3.67 -17.73
CA GLY A 471 -4.98 -5.04 -17.20
C GLY A 471 -4.04 -5.25 -16.00
N SER A 472 -3.59 -4.18 -15.34
CA SER A 472 -2.73 -4.29 -14.17
C SER A 472 -3.51 -4.71 -12.92
N ASP A 473 -2.91 -5.58 -12.07
CA ASP A 473 -3.48 -5.88 -10.76
C ASP A 473 -3.65 -4.60 -9.92
N SER A 474 -2.71 -3.64 -10.02
CA SER A 474 -2.83 -2.34 -9.35
C SER A 474 -4.12 -1.60 -9.72
N GLY A 475 -4.48 -1.62 -11.01
CA GLY A 475 -5.63 -0.93 -11.58
C GLY A 475 -6.98 -1.65 -11.41
N ALA A 476 -6.94 -2.95 -11.15
CA ALA A 476 -8.12 -3.79 -10.97
C ALA A 476 -9.11 -3.22 -9.92
N ARG A 477 -10.40 -3.38 -10.21
CA ARG A 477 -11.48 -3.09 -9.25
C ARG A 477 -11.57 -4.22 -8.20
N PRO A 478 -12.13 -3.97 -7.00
CA PRO A 478 -12.33 -5.02 -5.99
C PRO A 478 -13.07 -6.25 -6.51
N ASP A 479 -14.02 -6.05 -7.44
CA ASP A 479 -14.80 -7.11 -8.08
C ASP A 479 -13.95 -8.14 -8.83
N GLU A 480 -12.83 -7.73 -9.44
CA GLU A 480 -11.88 -8.69 -10.02
C GLU A 480 -11.29 -9.60 -8.94
N ALA A 481 -10.96 -9.05 -7.76
CA ALA A 481 -10.43 -9.86 -6.66
C ALA A 481 -11.48 -10.85 -6.09
N VAL A 482 -12.78 -10.56 -6.25
CA VAL A 482 -13.86 -11.50 -5.92
C VAL A 482 -13.82 -12.72 -6.83
N SER A 483 -13.55 -12.56 -8.14
CA SER A 483 -13.47 -13.70 -9.07
C SER A 483 -12.36 -14.70 -8.73
N TRP A 484 -11.32 -14.26 -8.02
CA TRP A 484 -10.22 -15.10 -7.54
C TRP A 484 -10.44 -15.70 -6.16
N GLY A 485 -11.53 -15.33 -5.46
CA GLY A 485 -11.73 -15.69 -4.05
C GLY A 485 -10.77 -14.96 -3.10
N LYS A 486 -10.09 -13.89 -3.55
CA LYS A 486 -9.25 -13.01 -2.71
C LYS A 486 -10.11 -12.11 -1.82
N ILE A 487 -11.32 -11.80 -2.27
CA ILE A 487 -12.39 -11.12 -1.52
C ILE A 487 -13.65 -11.99 -1.58
N ARG A 488 -14.43 -12.04 -0.49
CA ARG A 488 -15.68 -12.82 -0.45
C ARG A 488 -16.76 -12.18 -1.32
N SER A 489 -17.64 -13.00 -1.88
CA SER A 489 -18.78 -12.53 -2.69
C SER A 489 -19.75 -11.63 -1.92
N ALA A 490 -19.90 -11.85 -0.62
CA ALA A 490 -20.75 -11.03 0.26
C ALA A 490 -19.97 -9.88 0.95
N ALA A 491 -18.70 -9.67 0.60
CA ALA A 491 -17.88 -8.65 1.23
C ALA A 491 -18.36 -7.25 0.90
N LYS A 492 -18.20 -6.32 1.85
CA LYS A 492 -18.37 -4.90 1.59
C LYS A 492 -17.07 -4.34 1.03
N THR A 493 -17.12 -3.84 -0.20
CA THR A 493 -15.93 -3.40 -0.94
C THR A 493 -16.11 -2.01 -1.51
N VAL A 494 -15.03 -1.23 -1.54
CA VAL A 494 -15.01 0.10 -2.14
C VAL A 494 -13.62 0.46 -2.64
N LYS A 495 -13.58 1.16 -3.78
CA LYS A 495 -12.36 1.72 -4.35
C LYS A 495 -12.50 3.23 -4.49
N VAL A 496 -11.61 3.98 -3.86
CA VAL A 496 -11.48 5.43 -3.98
C VAL A 496 -10.34 5.73 -4.96
N HIS A 497 -10.68 6.28 -6.12
CA HIS A 497 -9.72 6.77 -7.11
C HIS A 497 -9.19 8.14 -6.69
N CYS A 498 -8.21 8.15 -5.78
CA CYS A 498 -7.63 9.36 -5.20
C CYS A 498 -6.18 9.14 -4.77
N ASP A 499 -5.40 10.22 -4.70
CA ASP A 499 -4.10 10.19 -4.02
C ASP A 499 -4.32 9.98 -2.51
N ALA A 500 -3.69 8.95 -1.95
CA ALA A 500 -3.86 8.59 -0.54
C ALA A 500 -3.37 9.68 0.42
N THR A 501 -2.47 10.58 -0.01
CA THR A 501 -2.05 11.75 0.79
C THR A 501 -3.22 12.71 1.08
N ILE A 502 -4.29 12.66 0.29
CA ILE A 502 -5.53 13.42 0.50
C ILE A 502 -6.56 12.57 1.24
N ALA A 503 -6.88 11.40 0.71
CA ALA A 503 -8.02 10.61 1.20
C ALA A 503 -7.74 9.92 2.55
N PHE A 504 -6.52 9.41 2.78
CA PHE A 504 -6.24 8.58 3.94
C PHE A 504 -6.25 9.32 5.28
N PRO A 505 -5.67 10.55 5.41
CA PRO A 505 -5.82 11.33 6.64
C PRO A 505 -7.27 11.63 7.00
N LEU A 506 -8.14 11.89 6.01
CA LEU A 506 -9.57 12.13 6.22
C LEU A 506 -10.30 10.85 6.64
N LEU A 507 -9.98 9.73 6.00
CA LEU A 507 -10.49 8.41 6.40
C LEU A 507 -10.16 8.14 7.88
N VAL A 508 -8.90 8.32 8.27
CA VAL A 508 -8.44 8.08 9.65
C VAL A 508 -9.12 9.02 10.64
N ALA A 509 -9.30 10.30 10.29
CA ALA A 509 -10.00 11.28 11.12
C ALA A 509 -11.45 10.87 11.41
N GLU A 510 -12.14 10.25 10.45
CA GLU A 510 -13.55 9.86 10.56
C GLU A 510 -13.77 8.40 11.02
N THR A 511 -12.69 7.65 11.25
CA THR A 511 -12.74 6.23 11.63
C THR A 511 -11.89 5.96 12.88
N PHE A 512 -10.63 5.55 12.69
CA PHE A 512 -9.69 5.16 13.73
C PHE A 512 -9.53 6.21 14.84
N ALA A 513 -9.33 7.48 14.46
CA ALA A 513 -9.09 8.56 15.42
C ALA A 513 -10.30 8.79 16.35
N LYS A 514 -11.53 8.66 15.85
CA LYS A 514 -12.75 8.77 16.67
C LYS A 514 -12.86 7.66 17.71
N LYS A 515 -12.33 6.48 17.42
CA LYS A 515 -12.35 5.31 18.32
C LYS A 515 -11.16 5.28 19.30
N SER A 516 -10.21 6.20 19.14
CA SER A 516 -9.02 6.31 20.01
C SER A 516 -9.30 7.06 21.31
N VAL A 517 -10.47 7.69 21.42
CA VAL A 517 -10.91 8.42 22.62
C VAL A 517 -11.66 7.46 23.55
N VAL A 518 -10.92 6.59 24.25
CA VAL A 518 -11.34 5.98 25.53
C VAL A 518 -10.12 5.87 26.44
#